data_AF-A0A060JGC0-F1
#
_entry.id   AF-A0A060JGC0-F1
#
_cell.length_a   1.000
_cell.length_b   1.000
_cell.length_c   1.000
_cell.angle_alpha   90.00
_cell.angle_beta   90.00
_cell.angle_gamma   90.00
#
_symmetry.space_group_name_H-M   'P 1'
#
loop_
_entity.id
_entity.type
_entity.pdbx_description
1 polymer ?
#
loop_
_entity_poly.entity_id
_entity_poly.type
_entity_poly.pdbx_seq_one_letter_code
_entity_poly.pdbx_strand_id
1 'polypeptide(L)'
;MFLSVTVCVSADNLIFMYLSQWLKVVLSGINPWLPVLVFVTAFHINRGSFGDAIIFGIGCLLLIADWKRWVPWHMPERPKISGWVIGVVILISCSVLLFTQRDGWQNRVLLLTLAPIALSMVYYRDHGPKPGATKQMMRTKWVWVTLALIMAVSELFAYIFAAVYKDDSTYPTISILVNPTLESPWGRAIFLTLWMLIGVGLLQIRRKRGTK
;
A
#
# COMPACT_ATOMS: atom_id res chain seq x y z
N MET A 1 -41.16 -24.38 23.11
CA MET A 1 -40.16 -24.26 22.03
C MET A 1 -39.80 -22.79 21.71
N PHE A 2 -39.73 -21.89 22.71
CA PHE A 2 -39.40 -20.47 22.49
C PHE A 2 -38.23 -19.95 23.36
N LEU A 3 -37.67 -20.76 24.26
CA LEU A 3 -36.53 -20.35 25.11
C LEU A 3 -35.15 -20.57 24.47
N SER A 4 -35.06 -21.36 23.39
CA SER A 4 -33.75 -21.70 22.79
C SER A 4 -33.22 -20.65 21.80
N VAL A 5 -34.08 -19.78 21.27
CA VAL A 5 -33.69 -18.77 20.25
C VAL A 5 -33.13 -17.50 20.90
N THR A 6 -33.69 -17.06 22.04
CA THR A 6 -33.26 -15.84 22.74
C THR A 6 -31.88 -15.99 23.39
N VAL A 7 -31.53 -17.19 23.87
CA VAL A 7 -30.21 -17.48 24.45
C VAL A 7 -29.12 -17.52 23.37
N CYS A 8 -29.44 -18.04 22.18
CA CYS A 8 -28.52 -18.04 21.03
C CYS A 8 -28.14 -16.62 20.62
N VAL A 9 -29.13 -15.73 20.44
CA VAL A 9 -28.90 -14.31 20.06
C VAL A 9 -28.10 -13.54 21.13
N SER A 10 -28.26 -13.90 22.41
CA SER A 10 -27.49 -13.29 23.51
C SER A 10 -26.04 -13.77 23.55
N ALA A 11 -25.80 -15.07 23.32
CA ALA A 11 -24.47 -15.64 23.23
C ALA A 11 -23.70 -15.13 22.02
N ASP A 12 -24.35 -14.99 20.86
CA ASP A 12 -23.75 -14.44 19.64
C ASP A 12 -23.32 -12.99 19.82
N ASN A 13 -24.13 -12.18 20.51
CA ASN A 13 -23.79 -10.79 20.83
C ASN A 13 -22.66 -10.67 21.87
N LEU A 14 -22.61 -11.58 22.85
CA LEU A 14 -21.52 -11.66 23.82
C LEU A 14 -20.20 -12.09 23.16
N ILE A 15 -20.24 -13.12 22.32
CA ILE A 15 -19.08 -13.58 21.54
C ILE A 15 -18.62 -12.44 20.62
N PHE A 16 -19.52 -11.80 19.89
CA PHE A 16 -19.18 -10.67 19.02
C PHE A 16 -18.60 -9.48 19.81
N MET A 17 -19.13 -9.17 20.99
CA MET A 17 -18.62 -8.12 21.85
C MET A 17 -17.21 -8.45 22.36
N TYR A 18 -17.00 -9.64 22.94
CA TYR A 18 -15.69 -10.09 23.41
C TYR A 18 -14.67 -10.20 22.27
N LEU A 19 -15.08 -10.72 21.12
CA LEU A 19 -14.25 -10.80 19.93
C LEU A 19 -13.87 -9.40 19.46
N SER A 20 -14.81 -8.45 19.41
CA SER A 20 -14.53 -7.06 19.01
C SER A 20 -13.60 -6.35 19.99
N GLN A 21 -13.71 -6.64 21.28
CA GLN A 21 -12.94 -6.02 22.33
C GLN A 21 -11.53 -6.61 22.38
N TRP A 22 -11.39 -7.92 22.20
CA TRP A 22 -10.12 -8.59 21.99
C TRP A 22 -9.44 -8.13 20.69
N LEU A 23 -10.18 -8.00 19.59
CA LEU A 23 -9.67 -7.43 18.34
C LEU A 23 -9.18 -6.00 18.56
N LYS A 24 -9.94 -5.17 19.27
CA LYS A 24 -9.54 -3.79 19.59
C LYS A 24 -8.27 -3.75 20.45
N VAL A 25 -8.08 -4.68 21.38
CA VAL A 25 -6.89 -4.77 22.23
C VAL A 25 -5.69 -5.29 21.45
N VAL A 26 -5.85 -6.33 20.63
CA VAL A 26 -4.77 -6.87 19.79
C VAL A 26 -4.37 -5.88 18.69
N LEU A 27 -5.34 -5.18 18.10
CA LEU A 27 -5.11 -4.11 17.13
C LEU A 27 -4.73 -2.78 17.80
N SER A 28 -4.78 -2.67 19.13
CA SER A 28 -4.41 -1.44 19.82
C SER A 28 -2.91 -1.20 19.64
N GLY A 29 -2.59 -0.10 18.95
CA GLY A 29 -1.21 0.26 18.61
C GLY A 29 -0.64 -0.40 17.35
N ILE A 30 -1.35 -1.35 16.72
CA ILE A 30 -0.91 -1.90 15.41
C ILE A 30 -1.07 -0.83 14.33
N ASN A 31 -0.09 -0.74 13.43
CA ASN A 31 -0.21 0.09 12.24
C ASN A 31 -1.39 -0.43 11.39
N PRO A 32 -2.42 0.40 11.11
CA PRO A 32 -3.63 -0.04 10.41
C PRO A 32 -3.36 -0.59 8.99
N TRP A 33 -2.17 -0.36 8.43
CA TRP A 33 -1.72 -0.93 7.16
C TRP A 33 -1.16 -2.35 7.27
N LEU A 34 -0.76 -2.80 8.47
CA LEU A 34 -0.14 -4.11 8.67
C LEU A 34 -1.09 -5.26 8.26
N PRO A 35 -2.38 -5.28 8.66
CA PRO A 35 -3.29 -6.34 8.23
C PRO A 35 -3.48 -6.39 6.71
N VAL A 36 -3.51 -5.21 6.06
CA VAL A 36 -3.64 -5.10 4.60
C VAL A 36 -2.41 -5.71 3.91
N LEU A 37 -1.21 -5.35 4.35
CA LEU A 37 0.02 -5.87 3.75
C LEU A 37 0.20 -7.37 4.01
N VAL A 38 -0.17 -7.87 5.18
CA VAL A 38 -0.15 -9.31 5.48
C VAL A 38 -1.11 -10.07 4.57
N PHE A 39 -2.33 -9.56 4.39
CA PHE A 39 -3.30 -10.14 3.46
C PHE A 39 -2.77 -10.16 2.02
N VAL A 40 -2.25 -9.04 1.53
CA VAL A 40 -1.67 -8.93 0.18
C VAL A 40 -0.47 -9.86 0.00
N THR A 41 0.40 -9.97 0.99
CA THR A 41 1.55 -10.88 0.95
C THR A 41 1.08 -12.34 0.83
N ALA A 42 0.14 -12.76 1.67
CA ALA A 42 -0.43 -14.11 1.60
C ALA A 42 -1.12 -14.38 0.25
N PHE A 43 -1.81 -13.38 -0.30
CA PHE A 43 -2.43 -13.45 -1.62
C PHE A 43 -1.40 -13.70 -2.73
N HIS A 44 -0.29 -12.95 -2.75
CA HIS A 44 0.74 -13.11 -3.78
C HIS A 44 1.50 -14.45 -3.64
N ILE A 45 1.66 -14.97 -2.42
CA ILE A 45 2.19 -16.33 -2.19
C ILE A 45 1.25 -17.37 -2.82
N ASN A 46 -0.06 -17.27 -2.58
CA ASN A 46 -1.06 -18.20 -3.12
C ASN A 46 -1.17 -18.13 -4.65
N ARG A 47 -0.91 -16.96 -5.25
CA ARG A 47 -0.89 -16.75 -6.70
C ARG A 47 0.42 -17.21 -7.36
N GLY A 48 1.46 -17.51 -6.59
CA GLY A 48 2.80 -17.83 -7.11
C GLY A 48 3.60 -16.62 -7.63
N SER A 49 3.16 -15.38 -7.35
CA SER A 49 3.92 -14.16 -7.67
C SER A 49 4.95 -13.87 -6.56
N PHE A 50 6.06 -14.62 -6.57
CA PHE A 50 7.07 -14.53 -5.52
C PHE A 50 7.73 -13.14 -5.42
N GLY A 51 7.87 -12.41 -6.52
CA GLY A 51 8.46 -11.07 -6.52
C GLY A 51 7.66 -10.07 -5.68
N ASP A 52 6.35 -10.01 -5.91
CA ASP A 52 5.45 -9.13 -5.16
C ASP A 52 5.34 -9.58 -3.70
N ALA A 53 5.27 -10.89 -3.45
CA ALA A 53 5.23 -11.45 -2.11
C ALA A 53 6.45 -11.04 -1.26
N ILE A 54 7.66 -11.02 -1.85
CA ILE A 54 8.87 -10.56 -1.16
C ILE A 54 8.77 -9.07 -0.85
N ILE A 55 8.35 -8.23 -1.79
CA ILE A 55 8.25 -6.78 -1.61
C ILE A 55 7.27 -6.43 -0.48
N PHE A 56 6.05 -6.98 -0.53
CA PHE A 56 5.03 -6.75 0.49
C PHE A 56 5.40 -7.41 1.83
N GLY A 57 6.06 -8.56 1.80
CA GLY A 57 6.57 -9.25 2.99
C GLY A 57 7.64 -8.43 3.72
N ILE A 58 8.60 -7.85 2.99
CA ILE A 58 9.58 -6.91 3.55
C ILE A 58 8.87 -5.69 4.15
N GLY A 59 7.86 -5.14 3.46
CA GLY A 59 7.02 -4.07 3.99
C GLY A 59 6.33 -4.43 5.32
N CYS A 60 5.81 -5.66 5.44
CA CYS A 60 5.25 -6.17 6.69
C CYS A 60 6.29 -6.22 7.80
N LEU A 61 7.48 -6.77 7.51
CA LEU A 61 8.57 -6.89 8.48
C LEU A 61 9.03 -5.52 8.97
N LEU A 62 9.14 -4.54 8.07
CA LEU A 62 9.48 -3.16 8.43
C LEU A 62 8.43 -2.53 9.35
N LEU A 63 7.14 -2.73 9.08
CA LEU A 63 6.06 -2.24 9.95
C LEU A 63 6.04 -2.94 11.31
N ILE A 64 6.35 -4.23 11.37
CA ILE A 64 6.46 -4.98 12.63
C ILE A 64 7.66 -4.48 13.43
N ALA A 65 8.80 -4.24 12.77
CA ALA A 65 10.00 -3.70 13.41
C ALA A 65 9.78 -2.29 13.96
N ASP A 66 9.06 -1.43 13.23
CA ASP A 66 8.63 -0.11 13.68
C ASP A 66 7.67 -0.20 14.88
N TRP A 67 6.66 -1.08 14.80
CA TRP A 67 5.70 -1.30 15.89
C TRP A 67 6.36 -1.79 17.18
N LYS A 68 7.30 -2.74 17.08
CA LYS A 68 8.05 -3.26 18.22
C LYS A 68 9.20 -2.34 18.67
N ARG A 69 9.41 -1.20 18.00
CA ARG A 69 10.53 -0.27 18.23
C ARG A 69 11.89 -0.96 18.23
N TRP A 70 12.04 -2.01 17.41
CA TRP A 70 13.24 -2.83 17.40
C TRP A 70 14.46 -2.11 16.88
N VAL A 71 14.27 -1.02 16.13
CA VAL A 71 15.40 -0.25 15.63
C VAL A 71 15.44 1.15 16.23
N PRO A 72 16.47 1.46 17.04
CA PRO A 72 16.72 2.80 17.56
C PRO A 72 17.35 3.66 16.46
N TRP A 73 16.67 3.85 15.33
CA TRP A 73 17.15 4.69 14.24
C TRP A 73 17.01 6.17 14.60
N HIS A 74 18.12 6.90 14.56
CA HIS A 74 18.11 8.36 14.59
C HIS A 74 17.61 8.87 13.24
N MET A 75 16.36 9.37 13.19
CA MET A 75 15.76 9.87 11.95
C MET A 75 16.49 11.14 11.46
N PRO A 76 17.02 11.15 10.23
CA PRO A 76 17.70 12.32 9.67
C PRO A 76 16.73 13.49 9.40
N GLU A 77 17.29 14.69 9.24
CA GLU A 77 16.54 15.89 8.87
C GLU A 77 15.92 15.78 7.47
N ARG A 78 14.81 16.50 7.23
CA ARG A 78 14.08 16.48 5.95
C ARG A 78 15.03 16.79 4.79
N PRO A 79 15.21 15.87 3.83
CA PRO A 79 16.07 16.12 2.69
C PRO A 79 15.51 17.28 1.86
N LYS A 80 16.28 18.36 1.76
CA LYS A 80 15.93 19.54 0.95
C LYS A 80 16.32 19.30 -0.50
N ILE A 81 15.57 18.43 -1.18
CA ILE A 81 15.80 18.16 -2.60
C ILE A 81 15.13 19.26 -3.43
N SER A 82 15.87 19.83 -4.39
CA SER A 82 15.32 20.85 -5.28
C SER A 82 14.26 20.24 -6.19
N GLY A 83 13.18 20.99 -6.44
CA GLY A 83 12.11 20.52 -7.34
C GLY A 83 12.59 20.22 -8.76
N TRP A 84 13.72 20.80 -9.16
CA TRP A 84 14.36 20.52 -10.44
C TRP A 84 14.98 19.12 -10.47
N VAL A 85 15.68 18.68 -9.41
CA VAL A 85 16.23 17.32 -9.30
C VAL A 85 15.10 16.27 -9.37
N ILE A 86 13.98 16.52 -8.70
CA ILE A 86 12.80 15.64 -8.79
C ILE A 86 12.27 15.56 -10.23
N GLY A 87 12.17 16.72 -10.91
CA GLY A 87 11.76 16.77 -12.31
C GLY A 87 12.72 16.01 -13.24
N VAL A 88 14.03 16.12 -13.01
CA VAL A 88 15.05 15.38 -13.76
C VAL A 88 14.92 13.88 -13.53
N VAL A 89 14.74 13.42 -12.28
CA VAL A 89 14.54 12.00 -11.96
C VAL A 89 13.27 11.46 -12.64
N ILE A 90 12.17 12.23 -12.63
CA ILE A 90 10.93 11.86 -13.33
C ILE A 90 11.17 11.77 -14.84
N LEU A 91 11.87 12.73 -15.43
CA LEU A 91 12.14 12.77 -16.87
C LEU A 91 13.04 11.61 -17.30
N ILE A 92 14.10 11.32 -16.54
CA ILE A 92 14.99 10.17 -16.78
C ILE A 92 14.19 8.87 -16.68
N SER A 93 13.38 8.72 -15.62
CA SER A 93 12.54 7.53 -15.43
C SER A 93 11.54 7.36 -16.57
N CYS A 94 10.88 8.44 -16.99
CA CYS A 94 9.97 8.45 -18.14
C CYS A 94 10.70 8.03 -19.44
N SER A 95 11.90 8.58 -19.67
CA SER A 95 12.70 8.26 -20.85
C SER A 95 13.11 6.80 -20.89
N VAL A 96 13.64 6.25 -19.78
CA VAL A 96 13.97 4.82 -19.66
C VAL A 96 12.73 3.97 -19.94
N LEU A 97 11.56 4.37 -19.44
CA LEU A 97 10.32 3.65 -19.67
C LEU A 97 9.77 3.77 -21.11
N LEU A 98 10.10 4.80 -21.88
CA LEU A 98 9.66 4.89 -23.27
C LEU A 98 10.52 4.01 -24.20
N PHE A 99 11.81 3.89 -23.93
CA PHE A 99 12.76 3.21 -24.82
C PHE A 99 13.08 1.76 -24.45
N THR A 100 12.64 1.29 -23.28
CA THR A 100 12.95 -0.08 -22.80
C THR A 100 11.76 -1.03 -22.95
N GLN A 101 12.01 -2.27 -23.36
CA GLN A 101 11.04 -3.36 -23.26
C GLN A 101 10.56 -3.59 -21.83
N ARG A 102 9.28 -3.96 -21.64
CA ARG A 102 8.64 -4.11 -20.31
C ARG A 102 9.40 -5.01 -19.37
N ASP A 103 9.80 -6.18 -19.85
CA ASP A 103 10.50 -7.18 -19.06
C ASP A 103 12.03 -7.00 -19.11
N GLY A 104 12.50 -5.89 -19.69
CA GLY A 104 13.89 -5.51 -19.72
C GLY A 104 14.47 -5.33 -18.32
N TRP A 105 15.71 -5.78 -18.15
CA TRP A 105 16.43 -5.66 -16.90
C TRP A 105 16.58 -4.19 -16.44
N GLN A 106 16.59 -3.24 -17.38
CA GLN A 106 16.71 -1.80 -17.10
C GLN A 106 15.51 -1.29 -16.29
N ASN A 107 14.29 -1.75 -16.56
CA ASN A 107 13.10 -1.36 -15.79
C ASN A 107 13.16 -1.89 -14.36
N ARG A 108 13.65 -3.13 -14.18
CA ARG A 108 13.82 -3.72 -12.85
C ARG A 108 14.85 -2.93 -12.05
N VAL A 109 15.98 -2.57 -12.66
CA VAL A 109 17.01 -1.73 -12.03
C VAL A 109 16.47 -0.33 -11.72
N LEU A 110 15.70 0.28 -12.62
CA LEU A 110 15.06 1.58 -12.38
C LEU A 110 14.12 1.52 -11.15
N LEU A 111 13.24 0.53 -11.09
CA LEU A 111 12.31 0.39 -9.96
C LEU A 111 13.04 0.09 -8.65
N LEU A 112 14.06 -0.79 -8.69
CA LEU A 112 14.89 -1.11 -7.53
C LEU A 112 15.72 0.08 -7.04
N THR A 113 16.13 0.99 -7.92
CA THR A 113 16.86 2.22 -7.55
C THR A 113 15.93 3.32 -7.07
N LEU A 114 14.72 3.43 -7.64
CA LEU A 114 13.70 4.37 -7.17
C LEU A 114 13.17 4.02 -5.78
N ALA A 115 13.09 2.73 -5.43
CA ALA A 115 12.60 2.29 -4.13
C ALA A 115 13.38 2.87 -2.91
N PRO A 116 14.71 2.75 -2.79
CA PRO A 116 15.46 3.35 -1.70
C PRO A 116 15.46 4.89 -1.75
N ILE A 117 15.44 5.49 -2.95
CA ILE A 117 15.30 6.95 -3.11
C ILE A 117 13.96 7.41 -2.51
N ALA A 118 12.86 6.77 -2.88
CA ALA A 118 11.53 7.08 -2.36
C ALA A 118 11.46 6.86 -0.84
N LEU A 119 12.05 5.75 -0.35
CA LEU A 119 12.13 5.48 1.08
C LEU A 119 12.89 6.60 1.81
N SER A 120 14.05 7.03 1.30
CA SER A 120 14.82 8.14 1.88
C SER A 120 14.06 9.47 1.87
N MET A 121 13.24 9.72 0.84
CA MET A 121 12.43 10.94 0.74
C MET A 121 11.23 10.94 1.70
N VAL A 122 10.71 9.77 2.07
CA VAL A 122 9.63 9.62 3.06
C VAL A 122 10.19 9.56 4.48
N TYR A 123 11.39 9.01 4.63
CA TYR A 123 12.03 8.75 5.91
C TYR A 123 12.73 10.00 6.45
N TYR A 124 11.94 10.95 6.96
CA TYR A 124 12.46 12.15 7.62
C TYR A 124 11.71 12.50 8.90
N ARG A 125 12.40 13.22 9.79
CA ARG A 125 11.81 13.79 11.00
C ARG A 125 10.96 15.01 10.64
N ASP A 126 9.63 14.89 10.73
CA ASP A 126 8.74 16.05 10.81
C ASP A 126 9.03 16.78 12.14
N HIS A 127 9.52 18.02 12.07
CA HIS A 127 9.75 18.82 13.28
C HIS A 127 8.42 19.24 13.90
N GLY A 128 8.19 18.76 15.12
CA GLY A 128 7.12 19.19 16.02
C GLY A 128 6.31 18.01 16.56
N PRO A 129 5.63 18.17 17.71
CA PRO A 129 4.63 17.19 18.15
C PRO A 129 3.63 17.02 17.01
N LYS A 130 3.59 15.84 16.37
CA LYS A 130 2.52 15.54 15.41
C LYS A 130 1.22 15.77 16.17
N PRO A 131 0.35 16.70 15.73
CA PRO A 131 -0.94 16.88 16.39
C PRO A 131 -1.61 15.51 16.42
N GLY A 132 -2.09 15.13 17.60
CA GLY A 132 -2.75 13.83 17.81
C GLY A 132 -3.78 13.61 16.71
N ALA A 133 -3.88 12.37 16.23
CA ALA A 133 -4.69 12.09 15.06
C ALA A 133 -6.11 12.62 15.24
N THR A 134 -6.49 13.63 14.45
CA THR A 134 -7.85 14.16 14.49
C THR A 134 -8.82 13.03 14.17
N LYS A 135 -10.03 13.09 14.72
CA LYS A 135 -11.09 12.09 14.40
C LYS A 135 -11.29 11.95 12.89
N GLN A 136 -11.12 13.03 12.14
CA GLN A 136 -11.13 13.05 10.67
C GLN A 136 -9.97 12.24 10.07
N MET A 137 -8.73 12.46 10.51
CA MET A 137 -7.58 11.69 10.03
C MET A 137 -7.73 10.19 10.33
N MET A 138 -8.27 9.83 11.49
CA MET A 138 -8.56 8.42 11.81
C MET A 138 -9.63 7.85 10.86
N ARG A 139 -10.73 8.57 10.63
CA ARG A 139 -11.78 8.14 9.69
C ARG A 139 -11.22 7.93 8.28
N THR A 140 -10.44 8.88 7.78
CA THR A 140 -9.82 8.79 6.45
C THR A 140 -8.89 7.59 6.36
N LYS A 141 -8.05 7.34 7.38
CA LYS A 141 -7.21 6.12 7.43
C LYS A 141 -8.04 4.85 7.32
N TRP A 142 -9.13 4.75 8.08
CA TRP A 142 -10.01 3.59 8.04
C TRP A 142 -10.73 3.44 6.69
N VAL A 143 -11.18 4.53 6.08
CA VAL A 143 -11.77 4.50 4.73
C VAL A 143 -10.77 3.96 3.71
N TRP A 144 -9.53 4.44 3.73
CA TRP A 144 -8.48 3.95 2.83
C TRP A 144 -8.12 2.48 3.08
N VAL A 145 -8.06 2.05 4.33
CA VAL A 145 -7.81 0.64 4.70
C VAL A 145 -8.94 -0.25 4.22
N THR A 146 -10.20 0.13 4.47
CA THR A 146 -11.37 -0.62 4.01
C THR A 146 -11.42 -0.70 2.50
N LEU A 147 -11.14 0.41 1.80
CA LEU A 147 -11.08 0.43 0.33
C LEU A 147 -9.98 -0.49 -0.19
N ALA A 148 -8.78 -0.43 0.38
CA ALA A 148 -7.67 -1.31 0.00
C ALA A 148 -8.01 -2.78 0.23
N LEU A 149 -8.66 -3.11 1.35
CA LEU A 149 -9.09 -4.47 1.66
C LEU A 149 -10.18 -4.95 0.68
N ILE A 150 -11.19 -4.14 0.38
CA ILE A 150 -12.23 -4.47 -0.60
C ILE A 150 -11.61 -4.73 -1.97
N MET A 151 -10.68 -3.88 -2.42
CA MET A 151 -9.99 -4.04 -3.70
C MET A 151 -9.16 -5.34 -3.75
N ALA A 152 -8.45 -5.65 -2.66
CA ALA A 152 -7.66 -6.88 -2.58
C ALA A 152 -8.55 -8.14 -2.54
N VAL A 153 -9.69 -8.07 -1.84
CA VAL A 153 -10.68 -9.16 -1.80
C VAL A 153 -11.37 -9.32 -3.15
N SER A 154 -11.71 -8.23 -3.87
CA SER A 154 -12.27 -8.33 -5.21
C SER A 154 -11.29 -8.95 -6.21
N GLU A 155 -10.00 -8.64 -6.10
CA GLU A 155 -8.95 -9.29 -6.91
C GLU A 155 -8.85 -10.78 -6.59
N LEU A 156 -8.96 -11.17 -5.32
CA LEU A 156 -8.99 -12.57 -4.90
C LEU A 156 -10.20 -13.31 -5.47
N PHE A 157 -11.40 -12.72 -5.41
CA PHE A 157 -12.59 -13.32 -6.02
C PHE A 157 -12.39 -13.48 -7.53
N ALA A 158 -11.97 -12.43 -8.23
CA ALA A 158 -11.72 -12.50 -9.67
C ALA A 158 -10.68 -13.58 -10.02
N TYR A 159 -9.62 -13.72 -9.24
CA TYR A 159 -8.63 -14.78 -9.42
C TYR A 159 -9.20 -16.18 -9.21
N ILE A 160 -9.99 -16.40 -8.15
CA ILE A 160 -10.64 -17.69 -7.90
C ILE A 160 -11.62 -18.03 -9.02
N PHE A 161 -12.43 -17.07 -9.47
CA PHE A 161 -13.36 -17.26 -10.59
C PHE A 161 -12.61 -17.59 -11.89
N ALA A 162 -11.55 -16.85 -12.23
CA ALA A 162 -10.71 -17.15 -13.39
C ALA A 162 -10.09 -18.56 -13.32
N ALA A 163 -9.57 -18.96 -12.15
CA ALA A 163 -8.97 -20.27 -11.94
C ALA A 163 -9.99 -21.43 -12.00
N VAL A 164 -11.20 -21.23 -11.51
CA VAL A 164 -12.28 -22.24 -11.49
C VAL A 164 -12.91 -22.41 -12.86
N TYR A 165 -13.21 -21.31 -13.56
CA TYR A 165 -13.92 -21.34 -14.84
C TYR A 165 -12.99 -21.47 -16.05
N LYS A 166 -11.66 -21.38 -15.85
CA LYS A 166 -10.63 -21.44 -16.93
C LYS A 166 -10.91 -20.47 -18.09
N ASP A 167 -11.59 -19.38 -17.79
CA ASP A 167 -11.97 -18.36 -18.76
C ASP A 167 -11.59 -16.98 -18.21
N ASP A 168 -10.43 -16.50 -18.67
CA ASP A 168 -9.88 -15.20 -18.29
C ASP A 168 -10.62 -14.02 -18.94
N SER A 169 -11.55 -14.29 -19.87
CA SER A 169 -12.28 -13.27 -20.63
C SER A 169 -13.55 -12.75 -19.94
N THR A 170 -14.24 -13.63 -19.20
CA THR A 170 -15.53 -13.30 -18.53
C THR A 170 -15.33 -12.69 -17.13
N TYR A 171 -14.23 -13.03 -16.44
CA TYR A 171 -13.92 -12.50 -15.10
C TYR A 171 -12.47 -11.98 -15.01
N PRO A 172 -12.10 -10.95 -15.79
CA PRO A 172 -10.74 -10.42 -15.78
C PRO A 172 -10.41 -9.82 -14.41
N THR A 173 -9.30 -10.24 -13.83
CA THR A 173 -8.71 -9.57 -12.67
C THR A 173 -8.30 -8.14 -13.03
N ILE A 174 -8.25 -7.24 -12.05
CA ILE A 174 -7.84 -5.83 -12.28
C ILE A 174 -6.43 -5.80 -12.87
N SER A 175 -5.56 -6.73 -12.45
CA SER A 175 -4.24 -6.90 -13.05
C SER A 175 -4.29 -7.23 -14.56
N ILE A 176 -5.20 -8.10 -15.01
CA ILE A 176 -5.40 -8.40 -16.45
C ILE A 176 -5.92 -7.17 -17.20
N LEU A 177 -6.82 -6.39 -16.61
CA LEU A 177 -7.38 -5.20 -17.24
C LEU A 177 -6.33 -4.07 -17.43
N VAL A 178 -5.41 -3.95 -16.47
CA VAL A 178 -4.38 -2.91 -16.47
C VAL A 178 -3.15 -3.31 -17.28
N ASN A 179 -2.89 -4.62 -17.43
CA ASN A 179 -1.77 -5.16 -18.22
C ASN A 179 -1.64 -4.57 -19.63
N PRO A 180 -2.67 -4.49 -20.49
CA PRO A 180 -2.52 -3.93 -21.84
C PRO A 180 -2.10 -2.46 -21.83
N THR A 181 -2.50 -1.72 -20.79
CA THR A 181 -2.08 -0.32 -20.61
C THR A 181 -0.61 -0.23 -20.18
N LEU A 182 -0.13 -1.16 -19.34
CA LEU A 182 1.26 -1.22 -18.88
C LEU A 182 2.22 -1.90 -19.88
N GLU A 183 1.69 -2.68 -20.82
CA GLU A 183 2.44 -3.27 -21.94
C GLU A 183 2.78 -2.23 -23.01
N SER A 184 1.91 -1.25 -23.22
CA SER A 184 2.22 -0.09 -24.06
C SER A 184 3.33 0.77 -23.43
N PRO A 185 4.42 1.08 -24.16
CA PRO A 185 5.47 1.97 -23.67
C PRO A 185 4.94 3.33 -23.20
N TRP A 186 3.95 3.86 -23.94
CA TRP A 186 3.28 5.12 -23.62
C TRP A 186 2.44 5.03 -22.35
N GLY A 187 1.63 3.97 -22.23
CA GLY A 187 0.77 3.78 -21.06
C GLY A 187 1.57 3.58 -19.78
N ARG A 188 2.68 2.81 -19.83
CA ARG A 188 3.61 2.66 -18.71
C ARG A 188 4.28 3.97 -18.30
N ALA A 189 4.78 4.73 -19.26
CA ALA A 189 5.47 5.99 -18.99
C ALA A 189 4.52 7.02 -18.37
N ILE A 190 3.30 7.16 -18.91
CA ILE A 190 2.26 8.05 -18.37
C ILE A 190 1.86 7.60 -16.96
N PHE A 191 1.58 6.31 -16.77
CA PHE A 191 1.18 5.77 -15.48
C PHE A 191 2.25 6.02 -14.40
N LEU A 192 3.52 5.66 -14.67
CA LEU A 192 4.59 5.88 -13.69
C LEU A 192 4.82 7.37 -13.43
N THR A 193 4.74 8.22 -14.46
CA THR A 193 4.92 9.66 -14.29
C THR A 193 3.83 10.26 -13.40
N LEU A 194 2.56 9.93 -13.66
CA LEU A 194 1.45 10.35 -12.81
C LEU A 194 1.60 9.81 -11.38
N TRP A 195 2.02 8.56 -11.24
CA TRP A 195 2.26 7.94 -9.94
C TRP A 195 3.34 8.69 -9.14
N MET A 196 4.47 9.00 -9.77
CA MET A 196 5.54 9.78 -9.14
C MET A 196 5.08 11.21 -8.79
N LEU A 197 4.30 11.85 -9.66
CA LEU A 197 3.74 13.18 -9.39
C LEU A 197 2.79 13.16 -8.18
N ILE A 198 1.94 12.15 -8.06
CA ILE A 198 1.07 11.95 -6.88
C ILE A 198 1.94 11.75 -5.63
N GLY A 199 2.97 10.90 -5.70
CA GLY A 199 3.89 10.67 -4.58
C GLY A 199 4.60 11.95 -4.11
N VAL A 200 5.12 12.74 -5.06
CA VAL A 200 5.74 14.05 -4.78
C VAL A 200 4.73 15.04 -4.21
N GLY A 201 3.49 15.04 -4.71
CA GLY A 201 2.38 15.85 -4.21
C GLY A 201 2.03 15.52 -2.75
N LEU A 202 1.95 14.23 -2.42
CA LEU A 202 1.69 13.74 -1.06
C LEU A 202 2.82 14.11 -0.09
N LEU A 203 4.07 14.12 -0.55
CA LEU A 203 5.23 14.53 0.25
C LEU A 203 5.26 16.04 0.55
N GLN A 204 4.38 16.83 -0.07
CA GLN A 204 4.25 18.28 0.12
C GLN A 204 5.61 19.01 0.11
N ILE A 205 6.53 18.56 -0.76
CA ILE A 205 7.91 19.08 -0.84
C ILE A 205 7.91 20.58 -1.13
N ARG A 206 6.88 21.08 -1.82
CA ARG A 206 6.69 22.48 -2.20
C ARG A 206 5.82 23.32 -1.26
N ARG A 207 5.27 22.76 -0.17
CA ARG A 207 4.44 23.58 0.74
C ARG A 207 5.35 24.54 1.49
N LYS A 208 5.47 25.77 0.98
CA LYS A 208 5.95 26.92 1.77
C LYS A 208 5.14 26.89 3.06
N ARG A 209 5.83 26.92 4.21
CA ARG A 209 5.19 27.21 5.50
C ARG A 209 4.27 28.40 5.25
N GLY A 210 2.97 28.22 5.50
CA GLY A 210 2.11 29.37 5.75
C GLY A 210 2.79 30.15 6.86
N THR A 211 3.25 31.35 6.55
CA THR A 211 3.66 32.31 7.56
C THR A 211 2.45 32.57 8.44
N LYS A 212 2.59 32.17 9.72
CA LYS A 212 1.78 32.49 10.91
C LYS A 212 0.32 32.82 10.69
#